data_AF-A0A819WDR4-F1
#
_entry.id   AF-A0A819WDR4-F1
#
_cell.length_a   1.000
_cell.length_b   1.000
_cell.length_c   1.000
_cell.angle_alpha   90.00
_cell.angle_beta   90.00
_cell.angle_gamma   90.00
#
_symmetry.space_group_name_H-M   'P 1'
#
loop_
_entity.id
_entity.type
_entity.pdbx_description
1 polymer ?
#
loop_
_entity_poly.entity_id
_entity_poly.type
_entity_poly.pdbx_seq_one_letter_code
_entity_poly.pdbx_strand_id
1 'polypeptide(L)'
;MLRIKQDSQTSVLTQEQIFVPLKRVNVEATIRSFAADVTITQVFRNDEKQPIEAVYCFPIEEQAAIYSFTARIDDREIVAQLKE
;
A
#
# COMPACT_ATOMS: atom_id res chain seq x y z
N MET A 1 1.83 0.47 -3.93
CA MET A 1 2.83 -0.61 -4.08
C MET A 1 3.35 -1.04 -2.72
N LEU A 2 3.48 -2.35 -2.48
CA LEU A 2 3.95 -2.89 -1.19
C LEU A 2 5.38 -3.40 -1.33
N ARG A 3 6.23 -3.00 -0.38
CA ARG A 3 7.68 -3.12 -0.45
C ARG A 3 8.22 -3.83 0.78
N ILE A 4 9.21 -4.71 0.65
CA ILE A 4 9.89 -5.28 1.82
C ILE A 4 10.84 -4.22 2.39
N LYS A 5 10.73 -3.93 3.69
CA LYS A 5 11.65 -3.04 4.41
C LYS A 5 12.98 -3.77 4.63
N GLN A 6 14.09 -3.09 4.35
CA GLN A 6 15.44 -3.61 4.55
C GLN A 6 16.06 -2.88 5.75
N ASP A 7 16.69 -3.61 6.68
CA ASP A 7 17.37 -3.00 7.82
C ASP A 7 18.67 -2.29 7.40
N SER A 8 18.82 -1.04 7.84
CA SER A 8 19.84 -0.08 7.38
C SER A 8 21.28 -0.34 7.88
N GLN A 9 21.70 -1.59 8.07
CA GLN A 9 23.09 -1.92 8.42
C GLN A 9 23.76 -2.81 7.36
N THR A 10 23.71 -2.44 6.08
CA THR A 10 24.78 -2.84 5.16
C THR A 10 24.95 -1.84 4.02
N SER A 11 26.23 -1.61 3.73
CA SER A 11 26.86 -0.65 2.84
C SER A 11 26.27 -0.51 1.42
N VAL A 12 26.46 0.70 0.90
CA VAL A 12 26.16 1.24 -0.42
C VAL A 12 26.62 0.33 -1.58
N LEU A 13 25.70 -0.45 -2.18
CA LEU A 13 25.70 -0.89 -3.59
C LEU A 13 24.24 -1.28 -3.94
N THR A 14 23.57 -0.53 -4.83
CA THR A 14 22.22 -0.77 -5.39
C THR A 14 21.24 -1.48 -4.45
N GLN A 15 20.47 -0.73 -3.65
CA GLN A 15 19.35 -1.27 -2.88
C GLN A 15 18.28 -1.80 -3.84
N GLU A 16 18.42 -3.05 -4.27
CA GLU A 16 17.44 -3.71 -5.11
C GLU A 16 16.12 -3.75 -4.39
N GLN A 17 15.16 -3.19 -5.09
CA GLN A 17 13.97 -2.74 -4.46
C GLN A 17 12.95 -3.89 -4.47
N ILE A 18 12.94 -4.75 -3.44
CA ILE A 18 12.10 -5.96 -3.42
C ILE A 18 10.63 -5.59 -3.18
N PHE A 19 9.76 -6.04 -4.06
CA PHE A 19 8.31 -5.80 -4.01
C PHE A 19 7.56 -7.07 -3.60
N VAL A 20 6.52 -6.89 -2.79
CA VAL A 20 5.59 -7.97 -2.48
C VAL A 20 4.64 -8.15 -3.68
N PRO A 21 4.45 -9.37 -4.20
CA PRO A 21 3.61 -9.60 -5.37
C PRO A 21 2.16 -9.11 -5.18
N LEU A 22 1.71 -8.24 -6.08
CA LEU A 22 0.30 -7.84 -6.20
C LEU A 22 -0.48 -8.96 -6.88
N LYS A 23 -1.44 -9.55 -6.16
CA LYS A 23 -2.26 -10.67 -6.66
C LYS A 23 -3.58 -10.22 -7.28
N ARG A 24 -4.12 -9.10 -6.79
CA ARG A 24 -5.38 -8.52 -7.30
C ARG A 24 -5.40 -7.03 -7.04
N VAL A 25 -5.96 -6.30 -8.01
CA VAL A 25 -6.39 -4.92 -7.85
C VAL A 25 -7.86 -4.83 -8.24
N ASN A 26 -8.64 -4.15 -7.41
CA ASN A 26 -9.99 -3.71 -7.75
C ASN A 26 -10.05 -2.19 -7.59
N VAL A 27 -10.70 -1.53 -8.54
CA VAL A 27 -10.87 -0.08 -8.56
C VAL A 27 -12.34 0.21 -8.76
N GLU A 28 -12.93 0.89 -7.78
CA GLU A 28 -14.31 1.34 -7.82
C GLU A 28 -14.28 2.86 -7.81
N ALA A 29 -14.91 3.48 -8.80
CA ALA A 29 -14.93 4.93 -8.95
C ALA A 29 -16.37 5.41 -9.15
N THR A 30 -16.77 6.42 -8.39
CA THR A 30 -18.06 7.09 -8.53
C THR A 30 -17.83 8.58 -8.77
N ILE A 31 -18.38 9.10 -9.86
CA ILE A 31 -18.32 10.53 -10.17
C ILE A 31 -19.43 11.24 -9.40
N ARG A 32 -19.06 12.25 -8.59
CA ARG A 32 -19.96 13.09 -7.81
C ARG A 32 -19.77 14.55 -8.25
N SER A 33 -20.63 15.01 -9.15
CA SER A 33 -20.57 16.36 -9.73
C SER A 33 -19.21 16.67 -10.36
N PHE A 34 -18.31 17.33 -9.62
CA PHE A 34 -16.97 17.74 -10.07
C PHE A 34 -15.82 16.97 -9.39
N ALA A 35 -16.12 15.98 -8.55
CA ALA A 35 -15.13 15.14 -7.88
C ALA A 35 -15.35 13.66 -8.19
N ALA A 36 -14.31 12.84 -8.03
CA ALA A 36 -14.39 11.39 -8.11
C ALA A 36 -14.10 10.78 -6.73
N ASP A 37 -15.00 9.92 -6.27
CA ASP A 37 -14.79 9.08 -5.10
C ASP A 37 -14.23 7.75 -5.58
N VAL A 38 -12.97 7.46 -5.22
CA VAL A 38 -12.22 6.32 -5.73
C VAL A 38 -11.78 5.42 -4.59
N THR A 39 -12.23 4.18 -4.62
CA THR A 39 -11.80 3.11 -3.71
C THR A 39 -10.90 2.13 -4.46
N ILE A 40 -9.66 1.98 -3.98
CA ILE A 40 -8.69 1.02 -4.52
C ILE A 40 -8.47 -0.07 -3.49
N THR A 41 -8.79 -1.31 -3.87
CA THR A 41 -8.49 -2.51 -3.07
C THR A 41 -7.35 -3.28 -3.70
N GLN A 42 -6.22 -3.40 -2.99
CA GLN A 42 -5.05 -4.16 -3.44
C GLN A 42 -4.81 -5.37 -2.53
N VAL A 43 -4.69 -6.55 -3.15
CA VAL A 43 -4.38 -7.81 -2.44
C VAL A 43 -2.95 -8.19 -2.71
N PHE A 44 -2.14 -8.25 -1.66
CA PHE A 44 -0.76 -8.72 -1.69
C PHE A 44 -0.65 -10.06 -0.98
N ARG A 45 0.33 -10.88 -1.38
CA ARG A 45 0.67 -12.11 -0.67
C ARG A 45 2.18 -12.15 -0.44
N ASN A 46 2.59 -12.38 0.79
CA ASN A 46 3.95 -12.74 1.11
C ASN A 46 4.20 -14.19 0.63
N ASP A 47 5.01 -14.37 -0.40
CA ASP A 47 5.42 -15.68 -0.91
C ASP A 47 6.78 -16.12 -0.30
N GLU A 48 7.38 -15.30 0.56
CA GLU A 48 8.62 -15.63 1.27
C GLU A 48 8.39 -16.70 2.33
N LYS A 49 9.46 -17.43 2.68
CA LYS A 49 9.41 -18.48 3.71
C LYS A 49 9.30 -17.92 5.14
N GLN A 50 9.58 -16.64 5.32
CA GLN A 50 9.64 -15.97 6.61
C GLN A 50 8.71 -14.75 6.65
N PRO A 51 8.24 -14.34 7.84
CA PRO A 51 7.54 -13.06 8.01
C PRO A 51 8.41 -11.90 7.51
N ILE A 52 7.76 -10.90 6.89
CA ILE A 52 8.42 -9.71 6.35
C ILE A 52 7.91 -8.46 7.06
N GLU A 53 8.78 -7.47 7.21
CA GLU A 53 8.34 -6.10 7.45
C GLU A 53 8.10 -5.42 6.10
N ALA A 54 6.95 -4.76 5.93
CA ALA A 54 6.57 -4.17 4.65
C ALA A 54 6.14 -2.71 4.78
N VAL A 55 6.47 -1.92 3.76
CA VAL A 55 6.08 -0.51 3.61
C VAL A 55 5.13 -0.40 2.42
N TYR A 56 3.95 0.15 2.67
CA TYR A 56 2.99 0.46 1.62
C TYR A 56 3.13 1.92 1.18
N CYS A 57 3.39 2.13 -0.11
CA CYS A 57 3.44 3.46 -0.72
C CYS A 57 2.26 3.61 -1.67
N PHE A 58 1.40 4.59 -1.44
CA PHE A 58 0.32 4.94 -2.35
C PHE A 58 0.84 5.87 -3.47
N PRO A 59 0.52 5.60 -4.75
CA PRO A 59 0.58 6.64 -5.76
C PRO A 59 -0.67 7.50 -5.61
N ILE A 60 -0.50 8.78 -5.28
CA ILE A 60 -1.58 9.76 -5.27
C ILE A 60 -1.26 10.84 -6.30
N GLU A 61 -2.27 11.25 -7.07
CA GLU A 61 -2.13 12.41 -7.93
C GLU A 61 -2.14 13.70 -7.11
N GLU A 62 -1.52 14.75 -7.64
CA GLU A 62 -1.39 16.04 -6.94
C GLU A 62 -2.75 16.65 -6.55
N GLN A 63 -3.81 16.36 -7.31
CA GLN A 63 -5.16 16.86 -7.09
C GLN A 63 -6.06 15.89 -6.31
N ALA A 64 -5.51 14.80 -5.77
CA ALA A 64 -6.25 13.82 -4.98
C ALA A 64 -5.83 13.87 -3.50
N ALA A 65 -6.74 13.47 -2.62
CA ALA A 65 -6.48 13.33 -1.19
C ALA A 65 -6.96 11.95 -0.71
N ILE A 66 -6.14 11.27 0.08
CA ILE A 66 -6.58 10.07 0.81
C ILE A 66 -7.34 10.55 2.02
N TYR A 67 -8.63 10.19 2.09
CA TYR A 67 -9.48 10.50 3.24
C TYR A 67 -9.82 9.26 4.09
N SER A 68 -9.45 8.07 3.63
CA SER A 68 -9.64 6.79 4.33
C SER A 68 -8.57 5.79 3.93
N PHE A 69 -8.03 5.04 4.90
CA PHE A 69 -7.13 3.92 4.64
C PHE A 69 -7.38 2.80 5.65
N THR A 70 -7.51 1.57 5.14
CA THR A 70 -7.66 0.36 5.94
C THR A 70 -6.76 -0.73 5.38
N ALA A 71 -5.99 -1.37 6.24
CA ALA A 71 -5.20 -2.55 5.92
C ALA A 71 -5.74 -3.76 6.68
N ARG A 72 -6.01 -4.86 5.95
CA ARG A 72 -6.40 -6.15 6.53
C ARG A 72 -5.26 -7.13 6.35
N ILE A 73 -4.77 -7.70 7.43
CA ILE A 73 -3.64 -8.63 7.47
C ILE A 73 -4.11 -9.82 8.30
N ASP A 74 -4.35 -10.96 7.65
CA ASP A 74 -4.98 -12.13 8.25
C ASP A 74 -6.30 -11.77 8.97
N ASP A 75 -6.37 -11.94 10.29
CA ASP A 75 -7.52 -11.63 11.14
C ASP A 75 -7.48 -10.19 11.71
N ARG A 76 -6.46 -9.40 11.38
CA ARG A 76 -6.24 -8.06 11.93
C ARG A 76 -6.68 -6.99 10.94
N GLU A 77 -7.46 -6.03 11.42
CA GLU A 77 -7.81 -4.81 10.69
C GLU A 77 -7.11 -3.60 11.32
N ILE A 78 -6.42 -2.82 10.49
CA ILE A 78 -5.74 -1.59 10.89
C ILE A 78 -6.41 -0.45 10.12
N VAL A 79 -7.07 0.46 10.85
CA VAL A 79 -7.68 1.66 10.29
C VAL A 79 -6.76 2.84 10.57
N ALA A 80 -6.40 3.60 9.54
CA ALA A 80 -5.58 4.79 9.72
C ALA A 80 -6.38 5.89 10.41
N GLN A 81 -5.75 6.56 11.37
CA GLN A 81 -6.22 7.85 11.88
C GLN A 81 -5.60 8.95 11.02
N LEU A 82 -6.42 9.58 10.19
CA LEU A 82 -5.99 10.72 9.40
C LEU A 82 -5.99 11.97 10.29
N LYS A 83 -4.94 12.77 10.16
CA LYS A 83 -4.83 14.09 10.79
C LYS A 83 -4.68 15.13 9.68
N GLU A 84 -5.25 16.30 9.93
CA GLU A 84 -5.11 17.51 9.10
C GLU A 84 -3.66 18.01 9.08
#